data_AF-A0A8T3U1N1-F1
#
_entry.id   AF-A0A8T3U1N1-F1
#
_cell.length_a   1.000
_cell.length_b   1.000
_cell.length_c   1.000
_cell.angle_alpha   90.00
_cell.angle_beta   90.00
_cell.angle_gamma   90.00
#
_symmetry.space_group_name_H-M   'P 1'
#
loop_
_entity.id
_entity.type
_entity.pdbx_description
1 polymer ?
#
loop_
_entity_poly.entity_id
_entity_poly.type
_entity_poly.pdbx_seq_one_letter_code
_entity_poly.pdbx_strand_id
1 'polypeptide(L)'
;MSLITVAARALSILLAAVLLVAVAPAVPTEASGPVTVVSREVATPVDRQRVVELPIVASHVALHWSGHEEAAISVAFGADGVTFGEAVPVQHDEAGGHSDNGRTYGTVIWTEGARFVRITTDRRLGQVSVVAINSRGPAEARAVPRSVVAASVNQPTIISRAGWGAKESFRFDDAGTELWPREFFPVQKLVVHHTAGRNNDPDPASTVRAIYHYQAVVRGWDDIGYNFLIDEAGRIYEGRYSREYGSSGSPTGEDLNGNSVVGAHVSHHNAGTVGIVLLGTLTKTDATKAARASLERLLAWKAQRHNLNPQGSGIYTNPITGLQKNVPNIVGHRDLAATLCPGGTFYKTLPALRHAVAGRISGLAGDTVPGAATLSAKKAPSRPGVKLTWLAPSTGGSPITAYRILRLKSGTFARIATVNGSKTSYRDGSTKSGKTYTYTIRAINALGGGPKSNRASAVAR
;
A
#
# COMPACT_ATOMS: atom_id res chain seq x y z
N MET A 1 -36.94 56.79 -45.05
CA MET A 1 -37.30 55.39 -44.73
C MET A 1 -36.12 54.50 -45.11
N SER A 2 -35.87 53.42 -44.37
CA SER A 2 -34.73 52.51 -44.58
C SER A 2 -34.98 51.53 -45.74
N LEU A 3 -33.92 50.86 -46.21
CA LEU A 3 -33.69 49.40 -46.04
C LEU A 3 -32.44 48.93 -46.85
N ILE A 4 -31.59 48.09 -46.22
CA ILE A 4 -30.86 46.92 -46.80
C ILE A 4 -29.92 47.17 -48.02
N THR A 5 -28.65 46.73 -48.12
CA THR A 5 -27.52 46.21 -47.28
C THR A 5 -26.25 46.27 -48.20
N VAL A 6 -25.02 45.72 -48.00
CA VAL A 6 -24.36 44.81 -47.04
C VAL A 6 -22.86 45.21 -46.95
N ALA A 7 -22.24 45.20 -45.77
CA ALA A 7 -20.79 44.94 -45.58
C ALA A 7 -20.43 44.73 -44.10
N ALA A 8 -19.56 43.76 -43.79
CA ALA A 8 -19.20 43.40 -42.42
C ALA A 8 -18.02 44.21 -41.84
N ARG A 9 -18.07 44.49 -40.54
CA ARG A 9 -16.89 44.47 -39.66
C ARG A 9 -17.26 43.79 -38.34
N ALA A 10 -16.45 42.81 -37.93
CA ALA A 10 -16.65 42.06 -36.70
C ALA A 10 -15.92 42.74 -35.52
N LEU A 11 -16.45 42.57 -34.30
CA LEU A 11 -15.74 42.99 -33.08
C LEU A 11 -15.99 42.00 -31.93
N SER A 12 -14.91 41.30 -31.56
CA SER A 12 -14.54 40.86 -30.20
C SER A 12 -15.61 40.28 -29.25
N ILE A 13 -15.72 38.95 -29.22
CA ILE A 13 -15.77 38.21 -27.94
C ILE A 13 -14.75 37.05 -28.02
N LEU A 14 -13.54 37.28 -27.50
CA LEU A 14 -12.55 36.22 -27.34
C LEU A 14 -12.71 35.57 -25.96
N LEU A 15 -13.56 34.55 -25.86
CA LEU A 15 -13.78 33.86 -24.59
C LEU A 15 -12.56 32.99 -24.25
N ALA A 16 -11.76 33.43 -23.27
CA ALA A 16 -10.57 32.72 -22.84
C ALA A 16 -10.92 31.39 -22.13
N ALA A 17 -10.94 30.30 -22.91
CA ALA A 17 -11.12 28.95 -22.39
C ALA A 17 -9.87 28.50 -21.62
N VAL A 18 -9.76 28.91 -20.36
CA VAL A 18 -8.75 28.39 -19.42
C VAL A 18 -9.02 26.91 -19.20
N LEU A 19 -8.29 26.06 -19.92
CA LEU A 19 -8.38 24.62 -19.81
C LEU A 19 -7.77 24.19 -18.46
N LEU A 20 -8.58 24.20 -17.40
CA LEU A 20 -8.25 23.47 -16.16
C LEU A 20 -8.19 21.98 -16.49
N VAL A 21 -7.01 21.51 -16.89
CA VAL A 21 -6.63 20.11 -16.79
C VAL A 21 -6.50 19.80 -15.30
N ALA A 22 -7.64 19.54 -14.67
CA ALA A 22 -7.70 18.94 -13.36
C ALA A 22 -6.98 17.59 -13.47
N VAL A 23 -5.76 17.51 -12.95
CA VAL A 23 -4.96 16.28 -12.92
C VAL A 23 -5.71 15.29 -12.03
N ALA A 24 -6.52 14.45 -12.68
CA ALA A 24 -7.23 13.38 -11.99
C ALA A 24 -6.20 12.50 -11.28
N PRO A 25 -6.41 12.15 -9.99
CA PRO A 25 -5.47 11.32 -9.26
C PRO A 25 -5.27 10.02 -10.03
N ALA A 26 -4.02 9.72 -10.37
CA ALA A 26 -3.67 8.66 -11.30
C ALA A 26 -4.36 7.35 -10.91
N VAL A 27 -5.04 6.72 -11.87
CA VAL A 27 -5.65 5.41 -11.68
C VAL A 27 -4.55 4.46 -11.24
N PRO A 28 -4.71 3.71 -10.13
CA PRO A 28 -3.67 2.80 -9.67
C PRO A 28 -3.27 1.84 -10.79
N THR A 29 -1.98 1.78 -11.03
CA THR A 29 -1.31 0.92 -12.00
C THR A 29 -0.68 -0.24 -11.26
N GLU A 30 -1.03 -1.46 -11.66
CA GLU A 30 -0.23 -2.64 -11.32
C GLU A 30 0.80 -2.88 -12.43
N ALA A 31 1.97 -3.37 -12.04
CA ALA A 31 3.00 -3.81 -12.97
C ALA A 31 2.50 -5.03 -13.77
N SER A 32 2.93 -5.14 -15.03
CA SER A 32 2.63 -6.32 -15.86
C SER A 32 3.36 -7.59 -15.41
N GLY A 33 4.41 -7.45 -14.59
CA GLY A 33 5.17 -8.52 -13.96
C GLY A 33 6.27 -8.00 -13.01
N PRO A 34 7.17 -8.87 -12.53
CA PRO A 34 8.31 -8.47 -11.70
C PRO A 34 9.21 -7.46 -12.41
N VAL A 35 9.53 -6.35 -11.74
CA VAL A 35 10.44 -5.32 -12.27
C VAL A 35 11.87 -5.66 -11.89
N THR A 36 12.77 -5.69 -12.88
CA THR A 36 14.20 -5.80 -12.61
C THR A 36 14.71 -4.48 -12.02
N VAL A 37 15.18 -4.55 -10.78
CA VAL A 37 15.95 -3.49 -10.13
C VAL A 37 17.44 -3.80 -10.31
N VAL A 38 18.25 -2.77 -10.54
CA VAL A 38 19.72 -2.87 -10.65
C VAL A 38 20.36 -1.85 -9.73
N SER A 39 21.35 -2.26 -8.93
CA SER A 39 22.24 -1.33 -8.23
C SER A 39 23.69 -1.39 -8.73
N ARG A 40 24.44 -0.32 -8.45
CA ARG A 40 25.90 -0.23 -8.54
C ARG A 40 26.40 0.66 -7.41
N GLU A 41 27.59 0.37 -6.88
CA GLU A 41 28.16 1.07 -5.72
C GLU A 41 29.49 1.75 -6.09
N VAL A 42 29.75 2.94 -5.52
CA VAL A 42 31.04 3.62 -5.57
C VAL A 42 31.46 4.03 -4.17
N ALA A 43 32.61 3.54 -3.70
CA ALA A 43 33.21 3.94 -2.44
C ALA A 43 34.17 5.13 -2.62
N THR A 44 34.11 6.12 -1.73
CA THR A 44 35.04 7.27 -1.69
C THR A 44 35.27 7.72 -0.25
N PRO A 45 36.46 8.22 0.12
CA PRO A 45 36.58 9.09 1.29
C PRO A 45 35.80 10.39 1.06
N VAL A 46 35.35 11.02 2.14
CA VAL A 46 34.71 12.35 2.13
C VAL A 46 35.30 13.19 3.27
N ASP A 47 35.88 14.34 2.93
CA ASP A 47 36.24 15.39 3.89
C ASP A 47 35.46 16.66 3.54
N ARG A 48 34.49 17.01 4.38
CA ARG A 48 33.51 18.11 4.24
C ARG A 48 32.60 18.02 3.01
N GLN A 49 33.14 17.81 1.80
CA GLN A 49 32.35 17.67 0.58
C GLN A 49 33.06 16.82 -0.50
N ARG A 50 32.29 16.00 -1.22
CA ARG A 50 32.76 15.20 -2.36
C ARG A 50 31.69 15.12 -3.44
N VAL A 51 32.06 15.35 -4.70
CA VAL A 51 31.22 14.98 -5.85
C VAL A 51 31.60 13.58 -6.29
N VAL A 52 30.59 12.75 -6.53
CA VAL A 52 30.72 11.35 -6.99
C VAL A 52 29.93 11.19 -8.28
N GLU A 53 30.60 10.66 -9.30
CA GLU A 53 29.96 10.21 -10.53
C GLU A 53 29.26 8.86 -10.29
N LEU A 54 27.98 8.74 -10.66
CA LEU A 54 27.22 7.50 -10.51
C LEU A 54 27.36 6.60 -11.74
N PRO A 55 27.77 5.32 -11.59
CA PRO A 55 28.01 4.40 -12.72
C PRO A 55 26.75 3.98 -13.48
N ILE A 56 25.56 4.35 -13.01
CA ILE A 56 24.28 4.27 -13.73
C ILE A 56 23.48 5.56 -13.49
N VAL A 57 22.54 5.88 -14.39
CA VAL A 57 21.50 6.86 -14.10
C VAL A 57 20.61 6.30 -12.98
N ALA A 58 20.67 6.95 -11.82
CA ALA A 58 19.99 6.48 -10.62
C ALA A 58 18.55 6.99 -10.56
N SER A 59 17.61 6.08 -10.31
CA SER A 59 16.27 6.45 -9.85
C SER A 59 16.25 6.81 -8.36
N HIS A 60 17.10 6.15 -7.58
CA HIS A 60 17.23 6.28 -6.14
C HIS A 60 18.71 6.18 -5.75
N VAL A 61 19.09 6.84 -4.67
CA VAL A 61 20.42 6.74 -4.06
C VAL A 61 20.25 6.39 -2.58
N ALA A 62 21.12 5.53 -2.07
CA ALA A 62 21.32 5.30 -0.64
C ALA A 62 22.82 5.33 -0.34
N LEU A 63 23.19 5.64 0.91
CA LEU A 63 24.59 5.67 1.37
C LEU A 63 24.80 4.68 2.51
N HIS A 64 25.97 4.06 2.59
CA HIS A 64 26.46 3.42 3.83
C HIS A 64 27.93 3.79 4.09
N TRP A 65 28.34 3.79 5.35
CA TRP A 65 29.68 4.20 5.78
C TRP A 65 30.13 3.45 7.04
N SER A 66 31.43 3.48 7.34
CA SER A 66 32.01 2.85 8.54
C SER A 66 32.82 3.84 9.37
N GLY A 67 32.64 3.74 10.70
CA GLY A 67 33.14 4.72 11.66
C GLY A 67 32.34 6.02 11.63
N HIS A 68 32.25 6.69 12.79
CA HIS A 68 31.42 7.88 12.97
C HIS A 68 29.95 7.67 12.56
N GLU A 69 29.24 6.80 13.27
CA GLU A 69 27.80 6.59 13.08
C GLU A 69 26.99 7.87 13.29
N GLU A 70 27.51 8.80 14.10
CA GLU A 70 26.91 10.09 14.45
C GLU A 70 27.13 11.19 13.39
N ALA A 71 27.73 10.86 12.23
CA ALA A 71 28.08 11.83 11.19
C ALA A 71 26.84 12.45 10.53
N ALA A 72 26.79 13.78 10.46
CA ALA A 72 25.71 14.50 9.78
C ALA A 72 25.99 14.57 8.27
N ILE A 73 25.40 13.64 7.52
CA ILE A 73 25.54 13.55 6.06
C ILE A 73 24.34 14.21 5.35
N SER A 74 24.60 14.92 4.26
CA SER A 74 23.57 15.35 3.30
C SER A 74 24.01 15.09 1.87
N VAL A 75 23.05 14.92 0.96
CA VAL A 75 23.27 14.65 -0.46
C VAL A 75 22.46 15.59 -1.34
N ALA A 76 23.07 16.11 -2.39
CA ALA A 76 22.40 16.84 -3.46
C ALA A 76 22.63 16.13 -4.80
N PHE A 77 21.62 16.14 -5.67
CA PHE A 77 21.62 15.38 -6.93
C PHE A 77 21.83 16.28 -8.14
N GLY A 78 22.57 15.79 -9.14
CA GLY A 78 22.90 16.51 -10.37
C GLY A 78 22.99 15.59 -11.59
N ALA A 79 22.97 16.21 -12.78
CA ALA A 79 23.05 15.52 -14.08
C ALA A 79 24.40 15.73 -14.78
N ASP A 80 25.10 16.82 -14.47
CA ASP A 80 26.32 17.33 -15.13
C ASP A 80 27.57 17.32 -14.22
N GLY A 81 27.41 17.10 -12.92
CA GLY A 81 28.47 17.16 -11.92
C GLY A 81 28.80 18.57 -11.40
N VAL A 82 28.08 19.59 -11.87
CA VAL A 82 28.29 21.01 -11.54
C VAL A 82 27.04 21.61 -10.90
N THR A 83 25.88 21.37 -11.52
CA THR A 83 24.56 21.83 -11.08
C THR A 83 23.92 20.79 -10.17
N PHE A 84 23.51 21.20 -8.97
CA PHE A 84 22.90 20.33 -7.97
C PHE A 84 21.65 20.96 -7.37
N GLY A 85 20.63 20.14 -7.13
CA GLY A 85 19.40 20.55 -6.44
C GLY A 85 19.58 20.78 -4.92
N GLU A 86 18.45 20.76 -4.21
CA GLU A 86 18.40 20.86 -2.75
C GLU A 86 19.25 19.78 -2.07
N ALA A 87 19.92 20.13 -0.97
CA ALA A 87 20.65 19.18 -0.13
C ALA A 87 19.67 18.44 0.81
N VAL A 88 19.45 17.16 0.55
CA VAL A 88 18.62 16.27 1.36
C VAL A 88 19.46 15.68 2.49
N PRO A 89 19.11 15.87 3.78
CA PRO A 89 19.76 15.18 4.88
C PRO A 89 19.57 13.67 4.79
N VAL A 90 20.66 12.91 4.91
CA VAL A 90 20.61 11.45 5.02
C VAL A 90 20.29 11.12 6.48
N GLN A 91 19.13 10.52 6.72
CA GLN A 91 18.78 9.93 8.02
C GLN A 91 19.22 8.46 8.02
N HIS A 92 19.34 7.85 9.20
CA HIS A 92 19.70 6.44 9.32
C HIS A 92 18.51 5.55 8.91
N ASP A 93 18.74 4.44 8.20
CA ASP A 93 17.73 3.41 7.98
C ASP A 93 17.66 2.52 9.24
N GLU A 94 17.01 3.04 10.27
CA GLU A 94 16.88 2.44 11.62
C GLU A 94 15.89 1.26 11.68
N ALA A 95 15.29 0.90 10.54
CA ALA A 95 14.80 -0.47 10.38
C ALA A 95 15.98 -1.43 10.62
N GLY A 96 15.73 -2.57 11.28
CA GLY A 96 16.80 -3.43 11.79
C GLY A 96 16.33 -4.79 12.27
N GLY A 97 17.21 -5.78 12.09
CA GLY A 97 17.00 -7.16 12.52
C GLY A 97 18.26 -8.03 12.50
N HIS A 98 19.01 -8.06 11.39
CA HIS A 98 19.90 -9.21 11.09
C HIS A 98 21.36 -8.93 10.68
N SER A 99 21.82 -7.68 10.56
CA SER A 99 23.14 -7.39 9.99
C SER A 99 23.90 -6.27 10.73
N ASP A 100 24.63 -6.60 11.78
CA ASP A 100 25.65 -5.70 12.36
C ASP A 100 27.02 -6.03 11.77
N ASN A 101 27.38 -5.32 10.69
CA ASN A 101 28.66 -5.44 10.01
C ASN A 101 29.54 -4.20 10.19
N GLY A 102 29.33 -3.42 11.26
CA GLY A 102 30.09 -2.18 11.52
C GLY A 102 29.88 -1.09 10.46
N ARG A 103 28.72 -1.09 9.78
CA ARG A 103 28.31 -0.06 8.82
C ARG A 103 27.03 0.62 9.26
N THR A 104 27.06 1.95 9.25
CA THR A 104 25.85 2.77 9.34
C THR A 104 25.22 2.86 7.95
N TYR A 105 23.92 2.56 7.85
CA TYR A 105 23.15 2.62 6.60
C TYR A 105 22.23 3.84 6.63
N GLY A 106 22.29 4.65 5.59
CA GLY A 106 21.39 5.78 5.35
C GLY A 106 20.10 5.35 4.64
N THR A 107 19.11 6.23 4.65
CA THR A 107 17.82 6.03 3.98
C THR A 107 17.92 6.02 2.45
N VAL A 108 16.93 5.38 1.81
CA VAL A 108 16.76 5.42 0.35
C VAL A 108 16.09 6.73 -0.06
N ILE A 109 16.74 7.49 -0.94
CA ILE A 109 16.29 8.82 -1.39
C ILE A 109 16.01 8.77 -2.89
N TRP A 110 14.79 9.13 -3.31
CA TRP A 110 14.43 9.20 -4.73
C TRP A 110 15.10 10.41 -5.41
N THR A 111 15.41 10.25 -6.69
CA THR A 111 16.05 11.28 -7.51
C THR A 111 15.36 11.43 -8.87
N GLU A 112 15.56 12.58 -9.50
CA GLU A 112 14.97 12.91 -10.80
C GLU A 112 15.65 12.20 -11.98
N GLY A 113 16.63 11.31 -11.71
CA GLY A 113 17.47 10.66 -12.72
C GLY A 113 18.93 11.05 -12.53
N ALA A 114 19.42 11.06 -11.29
CA ALA A 114 20.75 11.56 -10.96
C ALA A 114 21.85 10.77 -11.68
N ARG A 115 22.84 11.49 -12.19
CA ARG A 115 24.09 10.91 -12.74
C ARG A 115 25.32 11.30 -11.91
N PHE A 116 25.14 12.26 -10.99
CA PHE A 116 26.12 12.69 -9.98
C PHE A 116 25.46 12.94 -8.62
N VAL A 117 26.24 12.74 -7.54
CA VAL A 117 25.85 13.07 -6.16
C VAL A 117 26.93 13.97 -5.55
N ARG A 118 26.52 15.10 -4.97
CA ARG A 118 27.36 15.89 -4.05
C ARG A 118 27.04 15.48 -2.63
N ILE A 119 27.97 14.79 -1.99
CA ILE A 119 27.91 14.42 -0.56
C ILE A 119 28.56 15.55 0.23
N THR A 120 27.91 15.98 1.32
CA THR A 120 28.44 16.95 2.28
C THR A 120 28.36 16.35 3.69
N THR A 121 29.43 16.46 4.48
CA THR A 121 29.57 15.86 5.81
C THR A 121 30.09 16.89 6.83
N ASP A 122 29.69 16.77 8.09
CA ASP A 122 30.21 17.61 9.19
C ASP A 122 31.64 17.22 9.63
N ARG A 123 32.01 15.96 9.44
CA ARG A 123 33.31 15.36 9.78
C ARG A 123 33.89 14.54 8.63
N ARG A 124 35.17 14.20 8.70
CA ARG A 124 35.84 13.35 7.71
C ARG A 124 35.42 11.89 7.87
N LEU A 125 34.89 11.30 6.81
CA LEU A 125 34.59 9.87 6.71
C LEU A 125 35.62 9.18 5.82
N GLY A 126 36.23 8.11 6.34
CA GLY A 126 37.29 7.36 5.66
C GLY A 126 36.78 6.60 4.43
N GLN A 127 35.56 6.08 4.51
CA GLN A 127 34.87 5.40 3.41
C GLN A 127 33.36 5.67 3.50
N VAL A 128 32.80 6.26 2.45
CA VAL A 128 31.37 6.38 2.19
C VAL A 128 31.09 5.67 0.87
N SER A 129 30.19 4.71 0.89
CA SER A 129 29.71 3.98 -0.28
C SER A 129 28.39 4.57 -0.76
N VAL A 130 28.37 5.03 -2.02
CA VAL A 130 27.16 5.55 -2.68
C VAL A 130 26.55 4.45 -3.54
N VAL A 131 25.34 4.02 -3.18
CA VAL A 131 24.59 2.99 -3.88
C VAL A 131 23.62 3.66 -4.87
N ALA A 132 23.97 3.66 -6.15
CA ALA A 132 23.07 4.06 -7.23
C ALA A 132 22.10 2.91 -7.53
N ILE A 133 20.78 3.19 -7.53
CA ILE A 133 19.73 2.19 -7.75
C ILE A 133 18.83 2.65 -8.91
N ASN A 134 18.65 1.81 -9.92
CA ASN A 134 17.58 1.96 -10.90
C ASN A 134 16.48 0.90 -10.65
N SER A 135 15.34 1.36 -10.16
CA SER A 135 14.12 0.59 -9.86
C SER A 135 12.92 0.98 -10.74
N ARG A 136 13.15 1.79 -11.78
CA ARG A 136 12.13 2.14 -12.79
C ARG A 136 12.01 0.98 -13.78
N GLY A 137 10.85 0.32 -13.81
CA GLY A 137 10.55 -0.72 -14.80
C GLY A 137 10.13 -0.13 -16.16
N PRO A 138 9.93 -0.97 -17.19
CA PRO A 138 9.18 -0.55 -18.38
C PRO A 138 7.77 -0.10 -17.95
N ALA A 139 7.29 1.00 -18.54
CA ALA A 139 6.07 1.69 -18.10
C ALA A 139 4.75 1.02 -18.55
N GLU A 140 4.64 -0.31 -18.40
CA GLU A 140 3.44 -1.08 -18.71
C GLU A 140 2.36 -0.93 -17.63
N ALA A 141 1.76 0.25 -17.60
CA ALA A 141 0.67 0.63 -16.73
C ALA A 141 -0.61 -0.21 -17.00
N ARG A 142 -0.85 -1.28 -16.22
CA ARG A 142 -2.13 -2.01 -16.28
C ARG A 142 -3.09 -1.47 -15.22
N ALA A 143 -4.25 -0.98 -15.66
CA ALA A 143 -5.26 -0.40 -14.78
C ALA A 143 -5.87 -1.45 -13.84
N VAL A 144 -5.76 -1.23 -12.52
CA VAL A 144 -6.20 -2.19 -11.50
C VAL A 144 -7.72 -2.41 -11.53
N PRO A 145 -8.20 -3.65 -11.76
CA PRO A 145 -9.59 -3.98 -11.53
C PRO A 145 -9.86 -3.96 -10.01
N ARG A 146 -10.76 -3.09 -9.54
CA ARG A 146 -11.11 -2.99 -8.11
C ARG A 146 -11.66 -4.32 -7.54
N SER A 147 -10.78 -5.16 -7.01
CA SER A 147 -11.12 -6.28 -6.14
C SER A 147 -11.50 -5.75 -4.75
N VAL A 148 -12.67 -6.16 -4.24
CA VAL A 148 -13.17 -5.79 -2.91
C VAL A 148 -13.65 -7.05 -2.21
N VAL A 149 -12.94 -7.43 -1.16
CA VAL A 149 -13.32 -8.49 -0.20
C VAL A 149 -13.14 -7.90 1.18
N ALA A 150 -14.07 -8.16 2.09
CA ALA A 150 -14.18 -7.43 3.35
C ALA A 150 -14.74 -8.26 4.50
N ALA A 151 -14.33 -7.86 5.70
CA ALA A 151 -15.00 -8.10 6.98
C ALA A 151 -15.40 -6.73 7.59
N SER A 152 -15.74 -6.70 8.87
CA SER A 152 -16.44 -5.61 9.56
C SER A 152 -15.77 -4.22 9.55
N VAL A 153 -14.47 -4.13 9.28
CA VAL A 153 -13.86 -2.98 8.61
C VAL A 153 -13.39 -3.48 7.25
N ASN A 154 -13.78 -2.83 6.15
CA ASN A 154 -13.29 -3.18 4.83
C ASN A 154 -11.76 -3.16 4.84
N GLN A 155 -11.12 -4.31 4.57
CA GLN A 155 -9.67 -4.38 4.36
C GLN A 155 -9.31 -3.35 3.28
N PRO A 156 -8.34 -2.45 3.52
CA PRO A 156 -7.94 -1.49 2.50
C PRO A 156 -7.52 -2.21 1.21
N THR A 157 -7.72 -1.56 0.07
CA THR A 157 -7.08 -2.03 -1.17
C THR A 157 -5.58 -1.93 -1.00
N ILE A 158 -4.93 -3.08 -0.87
CA ILE A 158 -3.49 -3.24 -0.69
C ILE A 158 -2.95 -3.79 -2.01
N ILE A 159 -2.02 -3.05 -2.61
CA ILE A 159 -1.29 -3.47 -3.81
C ILE A 159 -0.37 -4.61 -3.37
N SER A 160 -0.61 -5.79 -3.93
CA SER A 160 0.20 -6.98 -3.67
C SER A 160 1.65 -6.80 -4.12
N ARG A 161 2.55 -7.64 -3.62
CA ARG A 161 3.95 -7.66 -4.07
C ARG A 161 4.08 -7.80 -5.58
N ALA A 162 3.35 -8.74 -6.19
CA ALA A 162 3.27 -8.85 -7.64
C ALA A 162 2.75 -7.55 -8.30
N GLY A 163 1.74 -6.93 -7.70
CA GLY A 163 1.13 -5.69 -8.18
C GLY A 163 2.07 -4.47 -8.22
N TRP A 164 3.00 -4.32 -7.27
CA TRP A 164 4.02 -3.25 -7.34
C TRP A 164 5.30 -3.66 -8.09
N GLY A 165 5.34 -4.87 -8.65
CA GLY A 165 6.44 -5.39 -9.45
C GLY A 165 7.59 -5.96 -8.60
N ALA A 166 7.30 -6.54 -7.44
CA ALA A 166 8.31 -7.19 -6.60
C ALA A 166 9.02 -8.32 -7.35
N LYS A 167 10.36 -8.33 -7.26
CA LYS A 167 11.19 -9.45 -7.71
C LYS A 167 11.35 -10.44 -6.56
N GLU A 168 10.46 -11.43 -6.50
CA GLU A 168 10.42 -12.41 -5.41
C GLU A 168 11.72 -13.23 -5.26
N SER A 169 12.53 -13.36 -6.31
CA SER A 169 13.81 -14.07 -6.26
C SER A 169 14.87 -13.43 -5.35
N PHE A 170 14.65 -12.23 -4.78
CA PHE A 170 15.55 -11.69 -3.75
C PHE A 170 15.34 -12.32 -2.37
N ARG A 171 14.24 -13.07 -2.15
CA ARG A 171 13.99 -13.83 -0.90
C ARG A 171 14.63 -15.22 -0.89
N PHE A 172 15.34 -15.61 -1.94
CA PHE A 172 15.81 -16.98 -2.15
C PHE A 172 17.28 -17.04 -2.55
N ASP A 173 17.96 -18.12 -2.15
CA ASP A 173 19.29 -18.48 -2.66
C ASP A 173 19.21 -19.12 -4.06
N ASP A 174 20.37 -19.41 -4.66
CA ASP A 174 20.46 -20.09 -5.97
C ASP A 174 19.94 -21.54 -5.96
N ALA A 175 19.68 -22.13 -4.78
CA ALA A 175 19.07 -23.45 -4.61
C ALA A 175 17.54 -23.40 -4.42
N GLY A 176 16.96 -22.20 -4.25
CA GLY A 176 15.53 -21.99 -3.98
C GLY A 176 15.12 -22.06 -2.51
N THR A 177 16.06 -22.01 -1.57
CA THR A 177 15.79 -21.90 -0.11
C THR A 177 15.33 -20.48 0.22
N GLU A 178 14.27 -20.30 1.02
CA GLU A 178 13.87 -18.97 1.50
C GLU A 178 14.88 -18.48 2.55
N LEU A 179 15.68 -17.47 2.18
CA LEU A 179 16.85 -16.98 2.94
C LEU A 179 16.48 -16.45 4.33
N TRP A 180 15.39 -15.69 4.42
CA TRP A 180 14.78 -15.27 5.68
C TRP A 180 13.39 -15.93 5.85
N PRO A 181 13.33 -17.11 6.52
CA PRO A 181 12.08 -17.80 6.81
C PRO A 181 11.05 -16.94 7.56
N ARG A 182 9.78 -17.29 7.40
CA ARG A 182 8.66 -16.51 7.93
C ARG A 182 8.18 -17.04 9.28
N GLU A 183 8.52 -16.31 10.33
CA GLU A 183 7.91 -16.44 11.66
C GLU A 183 6.60 -15.63 11.75
N PHE A 184 5.69 -16.05 12.64
CA PHE A 184 4.40 -15.40 12.86
C PHE A 184 4.01 -15.37 14.34
N PHE A 185 3.51 -14.23 14.84
CA PHE A 185 3.05 -14.09 16.22
C PHE A 185 1.73 -13.28 16.34
N PRO A 186 0.95 -13.46 17.42
CA PRO A 186 -0.22 -12.63 17.71
C PRO A 186 0.12 -11.15 17.79
N VAL A 187 -0.71 -10.28 17.21
CA VAL A 187 -0.46 -8.84 17.14
C VAL A 187 -0.81 -8.16 18.46
N GLN A 188 0.19 -7.56 19.10
CA GLN A 188 0.05 -6.79 20.34
C GLN A 188 0.03 -5.28 20.08
N LYS A 189 0.80 -4.79 19.09
CA LYS A 189 1.02 -3.35 18.81
C LYS A 189 1.09 -3.06 17.31
N LEU A 190 0.66 -1.86 16.93
CA LEU A 190 0.78 -1.33 15.56
C LEU A 190 1.79 -0.17 15.58
N VAL A 191 2.85 -0.26 14.78
CA VAL A 191 3.96 0.71 14.77
C VAL A 191 3.93 1.52 13.49
N VAL A 192 3.83 2.85 13.62
CA VAL A 192 3.87 3.80 12.52
C VAL A 192 5.30 4.31 12.32
N HIS A 193 5.74 4.27 11.07
CA HIS A 193 7.06 4.69 10.62
C HIS A 193 6.97 5.76 9.54
N HIS A 194 8.10 6.37 9.20
CA HIS A 194 8.32 7.02 7.91
C HIS A 194 9.58 6.46 7.23
N THR A 195 9.73 6.59 5.91
CA THR A 195 10.98 6.13 5.24
C THR A 195 12.11 7.14 5.35
N ALA A 196 11.83 8.35 5.83
CA ALA A 196 12.79 9.43 6.04
C ALA A 196 13.57 9.89 4.78
N GLY A 197 13.15 9.44 3.59
CA GLY A 197 13.63 9.91 2.29
C GLY A 197 12.96 11.21 1.83
N ARG A 198 13.20 11.62 0.58
CA ARG A 198 12.60 12.82 -0.04
C ARG A 198 11.10 12.62 -0.35
N ASN A 199 10.31 13.69 -0.30
CA ASN A 199 8.87 13.68 -0.60
C ASN A 199 8.60 13.97 -2.09
N ASN A 200 7.37 13.79 -2.54
CA ASN A 200 6.88 14.05 -3.90
C ASN A 200 7.51 13.19 -5.01
N ASP A 201 7.77 11.90 -4.73
CA ASP A 201 8.19 10.94 -5.76
C ASP A 201 7.06 10.73 -6.80
N PRO A 202 7.29 10.93 -8.11
CA PRO A 202 6.31 10.67 -9.15
C PRO A 202 6.05 9.17 -9.43
N ASP A 203 6.94 8.24 -9.06
CA ASP A 203 6.65 6.79 -9.03
C ASP A 203 6.94 6.17 -7.66
N PRO A 204 6.03 6.33 -6.67
CA PRO A 204 6.19 5.72 -5.35
C PRO A 204 6.33 4.19 -5.35
N ALA A 205 5.89 3.49 -6.40
CA ALA A 205 6.15 2.05 -6.52
C ALA A 205 7.63 1.77 -6.84
N SER A 206 8.31 2.70 -7.52
CA SER A 206 9.77 2.71 -7.67
C SER A 206 10.50 2.91 -6.34
N THR A 207 9.99 3.79 -5.45
CA THR A 207 10.48 3.90 -4.06
C THR A 207 10.31 2.56 -3.32
N VAL A 208 9.13 1.92 -3.37
CA VAL A 208 8.90 0.61 -2.72
C VAL A 208 9.87 -0.45 -3.24
N ARG A 209 10.08 -0.53 -4.57
CA ARG A 209 11.05 -1.44 -5.19
C ARG A 209 12.50 -1.12 -4.81
N ALA A 210 12.87 0.15 -4.66
CA ALA A 210 14.21 0.56 -4.25
C ALA A 210 14.49 0.20 -2.79
N ILE A 211 13.52 0.40 -1.88
CA ILE A 211 13.62 0.01 -0.46
C ILE A 211 13.72 -1.51 -0.34
N TYR A 212 12.90 -2.27 -1.08
CA TYR A 212 12.97 -3.73 -1.11
C TYR A 212 14.33 -4.23 -1.58
N HIS A 213 14.85 -3.72 -2.71
CA HIS A 213 16.19 -4.11 -3.19
C HIS A 213 17.29 -3.69 -2.20
N TYR A 214 17.19 -2.50 -1.59
CA TYR A 214 18.19 -2.04 -0.63
C TYR A 214 18.23 -2.93 0.61
N GLN A 215 17.08 -3.20 1.23
CA GLN A 215 17.01 -4.02 2.45
C GLN A 215 17.31 -5.50 2.17
N ALA A 216 16.74 -6.08 1.11
CA ALA A 216 17.00 -7.48 0.76
C ALA A 216 18.46 -7.71 0.30
N VAL A 217 18.92 -6.97 -0.73
CA VAL A 217 20.15 -7.28 -1.47
C VAL A 217 21.37 -6.49 -0.97
N VAL A 218 21.20 -5.24 -0.52
CA VAL A 218 22.33 -4.36 -0.16
C VAL A 218 22.63 -4.39 1.34
N ARG A 219 21.61 -4.56 2.18
CA ARG A 219 21.76 -4.76 3.64
C ARG A 219 21.82 -6.24 4.05
N GLY A 220 21.41 -7.18 3.19
CA GLY A 220 21.41 -8.61 3.48
C GLY A 220 20.37 -9.01 4.53
N TRP A 221 19.12 -8.57 4.35
CA TRP A 221 17.97 -9.06 5.14
C TRP A 221 17.03 -9.94 4.32
N ASP A 222 17.29 -10.11 3.04
CA ASP A 222 16.56 -10.96 2.08
C ASP A 222 15.08 -10.58 1.82
N ASP A 223 14.48 -9.68 2.62
CA ASP A 223 13.17 -9.10 2.34
C ASP A 223 13.04 -7.67 2.92
N ILE A 224 11.98 -6.96 2.53
CA ILE A 224 11.64 -5.63 3.04
C ILE A 224 11.14 -5.72 4.49
N GLY A 225 11.69 -4.87 5.38
CA GLY A 225 11.48 -4.98 6.83
C GLY A 225 10.10 -4.56 7.32
N TYR A 226 9.36 -3.75 6.58
CA TYR A 226 8.02 -3.26 6.96
C TYR A 226 6.92 -4.22 6.50
N ASN A 227 5.84 -4.39 7.27
CA ASN A 227 4.70 -5.20 6.83
C ASN A 227 3.85 -4.49 5.77
N PHE A 228 3.74 -3.15 5.85
CA PHE A 228 3.00 -2.33 4.89
C PHE A 228 3.70 -0.99 4.64
N LEU A 229 3.57 -0.48 3.42
CA LEU A 229 4.00 0.88 3.04
C LEU A 229 2.80 1.68 2.56
N ILE A 230 2.80 3.00 2.73
CA ILE A 230 1.72 3.90 2.28
C ILE A 230 2.34 5.14 1.62
N ASP A 231 1.96 5.45 0.38
CA ASP A 231 2.43 6.63 -0.33
C ASP A 231 1.59 7.90 -0.08
N GLU A 232 2.10 9.03 -0.58
CA GLU A 232 1.46 10.35 -0.46
C GLU A 232 0.10 10.45 -1.18
N ALA A 233 -0.22 9.52 -2.09
CA ALA A 233 -1.55 9.37 -2.71
C ALA A 233 -2.49 8.45 -1.90
N GLY A 234 -2.01 7.82 -0.82
CA GLY A 234 -2.77 6.89 0.00
C GLY A 234 -2.90 5.47 -0.57
N ARG A 235 -2.08 5.10 -1.57
CA ARG A 235 -1.97 3.70 -1.99
C ARG A 235 -1.21 2.93 -0.90
N ILE A 236 -1.72 1.76 -0.55
CA ILE A 236 -1.10 0.88 0.46
C ILE A 236 -0.46 -0.30 -0.28
N TYR A 237 0.74 -0.68 0.12
CA TYR A 237 1.53 -1.76 -0.48
C TYR A 237 1.78 -2.86 0.55
N GLU A 238 1.71 -4.11 0.11
CA GLU A 238 2.22 -5.27 0.86
C GLU A 238 3.75 -5.18 0.94
N GLY A 239 4.30 -5.21 2.15
CA GLY A 239 5.75 -5.25 2.40
C GLY A 239 6.25 -6.70 2.55
N ARG A 240 6.77 -7.04 3.73
CA ARG A 240 7.28 -8.37 4.11
C ARG A 240 6.38 -9.49 3.59
N TYR A 241 6.94 -10.42 2.81
CA TYR A 241 6.19 -11.55 2.27
C TYR A 241 5.65 -12.41 3.42
N SER A 242 4.41 -12.88 3.28
CA SER A 242 3.71 -13.63 4.32
C SER A 242 3.23 -14.98 3.79
N ARG A 243 2.39 -14.98 2.76
CA ARG A 243 1.92 -16.19 2.07
C ARG A 243 1.25 -15.82 0.76
N GLU A 244 0.84 -16.83 -0.01
CA GLU A 244 -0.12 -16.61 -1.09
C GLU A 244 -1.53 -16.33 -0.56
N TYR A 245 -2.25 -15.48 -1.31
CA TYR A 245 -3.62 -15.07 -1.02
C TYR A 245 -4.64 -15.62 -2.04
N GLY A 246 -4.16 -16.24 -3.12
CA GLY A 246 -4.98 -16.71 -4.24
C GLY A 246 -5.66 -15.56 -5.02
N SER A 247 -6.30 -15.87 -6.14
CA SER A 247 -6.87 -14.90 -7.10
C SER A 247 -8.07 -14.08 -6.59
N SER A 248 -8.36 -14.09 -5.29
CA SER A 248 -9.42 -13.30 -4.65
C SER A 248 -9.12 -12.89 -3.21
N GLY A 249 -7.93 -13.17 -2.67
CA GLY A 249 -7.49 -12.64 -1.39
C GLY A 249 -6.76 -11.31 -1.58
N SER A 250 -6.85 -10.43 -0.59
CA SER A 250 -6.03 -9.21 -0.50
C SER A 250 -4.98 -9.41 0.60
N PRO A 251 -3.74 -8.92 0.45
CA PRO A 251 -2.68 -9.18 1.42
C PRO A 251 -3.00 -8.75 2.85
N THR A 252 -2.89 -9.68 3.80
CA THR A 252 -3.12 -9.40 5.23
C THR A 252 -1.83 -9.25 6.05
N GLY A 253 -0.69 -9.69 5.51
CA GLY A 253 0.57 -9.77 6.26
C GLY A 253 0.51 -10.82 7.38
N GLU A 254 -0.33 -11.85 7.24
CA GLU A 254 -0.65 -12.81 8.30
C GLU A 254 -0.74 -14.25 7.79
N ASP A 255 -0.63 -15.22 8.70
CA ASP A 255 -0.86 -16.64 8.44
C ASP A 255 -2.37 -16.96 8.20
N LEU A 256 -2.77 -18.22 8.41
CA LEU A 256 -4.18 -18.64 8.34
C LEU A 256 -4.94 -18.48 9.67
N ASN A 257 -4.22 -18.30 10.79
CA ASN A 257 -4.77 -18.13 12.14
C ASN A 257 -5.00 -16.65 12.49
N GLY A 258 -4.33 -15.73 11.80
CA GLY A 258 -4.33 -14.28 12.05
C GLY A 258 -3.04 -13.75 12.68
N ASN A 259 -2.04 -14.60 12.94
CA ASN A 259 -0.73 -14.16 13.43
C ASN A 259 -0.03 -13.32 12.35
N SER A 260 0.58 -12.20 12.71
CA SER A 260 1.29 -11.34 11.74
C SER A 260 2.70 -11.86 11.49
N VAL A 261 3.15 -11.74 10.24
CA VAL A 261 4.54 -12.08 9.87
C VAL A 261 5.53 -11.13 10.55
N VAL A 262 6.64 -11.68 11.02
CA VAL A 262 7.72 -10.91 11.65
C VAL A 262 8.47 -10.08 10.59
N GLY A 263 8.55 -8.77 10.83
CA GLY A 263 9.34 -7.83 10.03
C GLY A 263 10.73 -7.56 10.60
N ALA A 264 11.37 -6.51 10.08
CA ALA A 264 12.68 -6.00 10.50
C ALA A 264 12.63 -4.47 10.60
N HIS A 265 11.60 -3.93 11.26
CA HIS A 265 11.28 -2.51 11.30
C HIS A 265 11.53 -1.85 12.68
N VAL A 266 11.63 -2.61 13.77
CA VAL A 266 12.05 -2.11 15.10
C VAL A 266 12.87 -3.20 15.81
N SER A 267 14.15 -2.95 16.07
CA SER A 267 14.98 -3.91 16.80
C SER A 267 14.38 -4.28 18.17
N HIS A 268 14.48 -5.55 18.53
CA HIS A 268 13.87 -6.18 19.72
C HIS A 268 12.34 -6.05 19.86
N HIS A 269 11.62 -5.47 18.89
CA HIS A 269 10.16 -5.33 18.92
C HIS A 269 9.43 -5.82 17.65
N ASN A 270 10.17 -6.40 16.69
CA ASN A 270 9.63 -6.95 15.44
C ASN A 270 8.56 -8.04 15.66
N ALA A 271 8.79 -8.96 16.59
CA ALA A 271 7.89 -10.08 16.84
C ALA A 271 6.63 -9.62 17.60
N GLY A 272 5.45 -9.99 17.10
CA GLY A 272 4.16 -9.62 17.70
C GLY A 272 3.73 -8.16 17.45
N THR A 273 4.33 -7.46 16.49
CA THR A 273 3.89 -6.11 16.08
C THR A 273 3.68 -6.01 14.56
N VAL A 274 3.14 -4.88 14.09
CA VAL A 274 2.93 -4.61 12.65
C VAL A 274 3.53 -3.26 12.30
N GLY A 275 4.60 -3.24 11.50
CA GLY A 275 5.23 -2.04 10.97
C GLY A 275 4.52 -1.50 9.73
N ILE A 276 4.01 -0.28 9.83
CA ILE A 276 3.36 0.46 8.74
C ILE A 276 4.16 1.74 8.49
N VAL A 277 4.79 1.86 7.32
CA VAL A 277 5.64 3.01 6.98
C VAL A 277 4.96 3.96 6.00
N LEU A 278 5.05 5.27 6.28
CA LEU A 278 4.69 6.33 5.37
C LEU A 278 5.89 6.69 4.49
N LEU A 279 5.74 6.71 3.17
CA LEU A 279 6.84 7.11 2.28
C LEU A 279 7.15 8.61 2.44
N GLY A 280 8.44 8.95 2.51
CA GLY A 280 8.95 10.31 2.65
C GLY A 280 9.42 10.67 4.07
N THR A 281 9.80 11.93 4.25
CA THR A 281 10.20 12.55 5.51
C THR A 281 9.09 13.43 6.08
N LEU A 282 8.73 13.14 7.33
CA LEU A 282 7.68 13.79 8.09
C LEU A 282 8.25 14.56 9.31
N THR A 283 9.54 14.90 9.22
CA THR A 283 10.26 15.58 10.30
C THR A 283 9.84 17.02 10.48
N LYS A 284 9.49 17.70 9.38
CA LYS A 284 8.98 19.09 9.36
C LYS A 284 7.54 19.22 8.83
N THR A 285 7.03 18.25 8.04
CA THR A 285 5.65 18.21 7.53
C THR A 285 4.84 17.07 8.17
N ASP A 286 3.51 17.22 8.23
CA ASP A 286 2.61 16.08 8.49
C ASP A 286 2.40 15.27 7.19
N ALA A 287 1.80 14.09 7.31
CA ALA A 287 1.41 13.26 6.18
C ALA A 287 0.29 13.90 5.35
N THR A 288 0.23 13.61 4.05
CA THR A 288 -0.87 14.10 3.20
C THR A 288 -2.23 13.60 3.70
N LYS A 289 -3.30 14.34 3.38
CA LYS A 289 -4.68 13.92 3.72
C LYS A 289 -5.02 12.53 3.19
N ALA A 290 -4.48 12.14 2.04
CA ALA A 290 -4.71 10.83 1.42
C ALA A 290 -3.91 9.71 2.11
N ALA A 291 -2.63 9.93 2.42
CA ALA A 291 -1.81 9.01 3.21
C ALA A 291 -2.42 8.81 4.61
N ARG A 292 -2.74 9.91 5.30
CA ARG A 292 -3.37 9.94 6.63
C ARG A 292 -4.68 9.15 6.68
N ALA A 293 -5.61 9.44 5.77
CA ALA A 293 -6.89 8.73 5.70
C ALA A 293 -6.76 7.25 5.30
N SER A 294 -5.61 6.82 4.77
CA SER A 294 -5.31 5.43 4.41
C SER A 294 -4.65 4.67 5.55
N LEU A 295 -3.70 5.30 6.24
CA LEU A 295 -3.15 4.83 7.51
C LEU A 295 -4.24 4.59 8.54
N GLU A 296 -5.16 5.54 8.74
CA GLU A 296 -6.26 5.40 9.69
C GLU A 296 -7.20 4.22 9.35
N ARG A 297 -7.43 3.94 8.06
CA ARG A 297 -8.22 2.77 7.63
C ARG A 297 -7.47 1.46 7.88
N LEU A 298 -6.17 1.40 7.60
CA LEU A 298 -5.34 0.23 7.85
C LEU A 298 -5.20 -0.08 9.35
N LEU A 299 -4.98 0.96 10.15
CA LEU A 299 -4.94 0.86 11.61
C LEU A 299 -6.30 0.44 12.19
N ALA A 300 -7.43 1.01 11.72
CA ALA A 300 -8.76 0.61 12.21
C ALA A 300 -9.07 -0.86 11.88
N TRP A 301 -8.70 -1.30 10.67
CA TRP A 301 -8.86 -2.68 10.24
C TRP A 301 -8.00 -3.65 11.07
N LYS A 302 -6.70 -3.38 11.21
CA LYS A 302 -5.80 -4.20 12.04
C LYS A 302 -6.21 -4.18 13.52
N ALA A 303 -6.57 -3.03 14.07
CA ALA A 303 -6.96 -2.90 15.48
C ALA A 303 -8.26 -3.66 15.79
N GLN A 304 -9.31 -3.54 14.96
CA GLN A 304 -10.52 -4.34 15.14
C GLN A 304 -10.23 -5.85 14.97
N ARG A 305 -9.44 -6.22 13.95
CA ARG A 305 -9.11 -7.63 13.65
C ARG A 305 -8.33 -8.32 14.77
N HIS A 306 -7.51 -7.57 15.51
CA HIS A 306 -6.66 -8.06 16.61
C HIS A 306 -7.16 -7.64 18.01
N ASN A 307 -8.42 -7.20 18.12
CA ASN A 307 -9.06 -6.76 19.37
C ASN A 307 -8.27 -5.70 20.17
N LEU A 308 -7.52 -4.83 19.47
CA LEU A 308 -6.75 -3.75 20.07
C LEU A 308 -7.62 -2.49 20.17
N ASN A 309 -7.87 -1.99 21.39
CA ASN A 309 -8.42 -0.64 21.57
C ASN A 309 -7.41 0.40 21.03
N PRO A 310 -7.73 1.22 20.03
CA PRO A 310 -6.79 2.20 19.44
C PRO A 310 -6.32 3.29 20.41
N GLN A 311 -7.17 3.65 21.39
CA GLN A 311 -6.85 4.60 22.46
C GLN A 311 -6.25 3.91 23.70
N GLY A 312 -6.23 2.58 23.73
CA GLY A 312 -5.71 1.81 24.84
C GLY A 312 -4.18 1.75 24.88
N SER A 313 -3.66 1.39 26.06
CA SER A 313 -2.25 1.10 26.34
C SER A 313 -2.12 -0.22 27.08
N GLY A 314 -0.91 -0.77 27.12
CA GLY A 314 -0.60 -1.98 27.88
C GLY A 314 0.80 -2.50 27.57
N ILE A 315 1.23 -3.52 28.30
CA ILE A 315 2.55 -4.14 28.13
C ILE A 315 2.63 -4.84 26.77
N TYR A 316 3.55 -4.41 25.92
CA TYR A 316 4.14 -5.26 24.89
C TYR A 316 5.10 -6.25 25.56
N THR A 317 5.02 -7.53 25.20
CA THR A 317 6.02 -8.54 25.55
C THR A 317 6.57 -9.15 24.25
N ASN A 318 7.88 -9.08 24.04
CA ASN A 318 8.52 -9.78 22.95
C ASN A 318 8.36 -11.30 23.16
N PRO A 319 7.69 -12.03 22.25
CA PRO A 319 7.39 -13.45 22.45
C PRO A 319 8.60 -14.38 22.29
N ILE A 320 9.75 -13.87 21.83
CA ILE A 320 11.01 -14.61 21.66
C ILE A 320 11.94 -14.36 22.86
N THR A 321 12.08 -13.09 23.30
CA THR A 321 13.08 -12.70 24.31
C THR A 321 12.50 -12.37 25.69
N GLY A 322 11.18 -12.28 25.84
CA GLY A 322 10.52 -11.85 27.08
C GLY A 322 10.67 -10.36 27.40
N LEU A 323 11.34 -9.55 26.57
CA LEU A 323 11.46 -8.09 26.77
C LEU A 323 10.09 -7.44 26.90
N GLN A 324 9.89 -6.62 27.94
CA GLN A 324 8.62 -5.93 28.19
C GLN A 324 8.71 -4.41 28.09
N LYS A 325 7.68 -3.78 27.53
CA LYS A 325 7.55 -2.31 27.47
C LYS A 325 6.08 -1.88 27.51
N ASN A 326 5.69 -1.04 28.47
CA ASN A 326 4.32 -0.51 28.54
C ASN A 326 4.15 0.68 27.58
N VAL A 327 3.27 0.54 26.59
CA VAL A 327 3.04 1.54 25.53
C VAL A 327 1.59 1.53 25.03
N PRO A 328 1.12 2.63 24.38
CA PRO A 328 -0.12 2.65 23.60
C PRO A 328 -0.21 1.51 22.57
N ASN A 329 -1.40 1.15 22.13
CA ASN A 329 -1.59 0.07 21.14
C ASN A 329 -1.24 0.49 19.69
N ILE A 330 -1.22 1.80 19.43
CA ILE A 330 -0.70 2.41 18.19
C ILE A 330 0.43 3.35 18.60
N VAL A 331 1.63 3.13 18.08
CA VAL A 331 2.87 3.81 18.48
C VAL A 331 3.63 4.36 17.27
N GLY A 332 4.51 5.33 17.47
CA GLY A 332 5.59 5.64 16.54
C GLY A 332 6.83 4.82 16.85
N HIS A 333 7.76 4.66 15.89
CA HIS A 333 9.03 3.96 16.14
C HIS A 333 9.76 4.46 17.41
N ARG A 334 9.81 5.79 17.62
CA ARG A 334 10.44 6.39 18.82
C ARG A 334 9.80 6.06 20.17
N ASP A 335 8.59 5.50 20.22
CA ASP A 335 8.03 4.97 21.47
C ASP A 335 8.77 3.69 21.90
N LEU A 336 9.44 3.01 20.96
CA LEU A 336 10.07 1.70 21.13
C LEU A 336 11.62 1.81 21.12
N ALA A 337 12.21 2.55 20.19
CA ALA A 337 13.66 2.73 20.04
C ALA A 337 14.10 4.21 20.13
N ALA A 338 15.41 4.49 20.16
CA ALA A 338 15.94 5.84 20.03
C ALA A 338 16.05 6.20 18.53
N THR A 339 15.19 7.12 18.05
CA THR A 339 15.04 7.42 16.61
C THR A 339 14.25 8.72 16.39
N LEU A 340 14.45 9.38 15.25
CA LEU A 340 13.58 10.48 14.79
C LEU A 340 12.29 9.99 14.12
N CYS A 341 12.18 8.73 13.72
CA CYS A 341 11.00 8.11 13.11
C CYS A 341 9.79 8.11 14.10
N PRO A 342 8.54 8.37 13.67
CA PRO A 342 8.02 8.66 12.32
C PRO A 342 8.05 10.16 11.93
N GLY A 343 9.00 10.93 12.46
CA GLY A 343 9.17 12.36 12.14
C GLY A 343 8.55 13.31 13.18
N GLY A 344 9.27 14.39 13.46
CA GLY A 344 8.94 15.39 14.48
C GLY A 344 7.57 16.05 14.35
N THR A 345 7.05 16.27 13.14
CA THR A 345 5.71 16.83 12.94
C THR A 345 4.64 15.75 13.03
N PHE A 346 4.75 14.67 12.25
CA PHE A 346 3.74 13.60 12.27
C PHE A 346 3.57 12.94 13.66
N TYR A 347 4.67 12.68 14.38
CA TYR A 347 4.63 12.04 15.71
C TYR A 347 3.73 12.78 16.72
N LYS A 348 3.72 14.12 16.69
CA LYS A 348 2.85 14.96 17.56
C LYS A 348 1.36 14.68 17.32
N THR A 349 0.99 14.13 16.16
CA THR A 349 -0.39 13.83 15.79
C THR A 349 -0.87 12.43 16.22
N LEU A 350 -0.01 11.60 16.82
CA LEU A 350 -0.37 10.23 17.24
C LEU A 350 -1.58 10.16 18.20
N PRO A 351 -1.79 11.07 19.18
CA PRO A 351 -3.02 11.06 19.98
C PRO A 351 -4.27 11.27 19.12
N ALA A 352 -4.25 12.25 18.20
CA ALA A 352 -5.35 12.48 17.26
C ALA A 352 -5.55 11.29 16.30
N LEU A 353 -4.48 10.61 15.89
CA LEU A 353 -4.55 9.37 15.10
C LEU A 353 -5.29 8.26 15.87
N ARG A 354 -4.98 8.06 17.16
CA ARG A 354 -5.65 7.06 18.02
C ARG A 354 -7.15 7.35 18.16
N HIS A 355 -7.54 8.62 18.35
CA HIS A 355 -8.95 9.03 18.37
C HIS A 355 -9.63 8.82 17.02
N ALA A 356 -9.02 9.20 15.90
CA ALA A 356 -9.58 9.02 14.55
C ALA A 356 -9.77 7.54 14.21
N VAL A 357 -8.81 6.69 14.56
CA VAL A 357 -8.88 5.24 14.36
C VAL A 357 -9.99 4.62 15.21
N ALA A 358 -10.14 5.02 16.48
CA ALA A 358 -11.26 4.58 17.32
C ALA A 358 -12.61 5.04 16.77
N GLY A 359 -12.73 6.30 16.33
CA GLY A 359 -13.96 6.82 15.71
C GLY A 359 -14.36 6.05 14.44
N ARG A 360 -13.40 5.57 13.65
CA ARG A 360 -13.65 4.69 12.49
C ARG A 360 -14.18 3.31 12.89
N ILE A 361 -13.77 2.76 14.03
CA ILE A 361 -14.32 1.49 14.54
C ILE A 361 -15.73 1.71 15.10
N SER A 362 -15.93 2.74 15.94
CA SER A 362 -17.24 3.04 16.55
C SER A 362 -18.30 3.43 15.52
N GLY A 363 -17.92 4.16 14.46
CA GLY A 363 -18.85 4.57 13.39
C GLY A 363 -19.46 3.39 12.60
N LEU A 364 -18.86 2.20 12.66
CA LEU A 364 -19.36 0.98 12.03
C LEU A 364 -20.27 0.15 12.95
N ALA A 365 -20.38 0.51 14.25
CA ALA A 365 -21.21 -0.21 15.22
C ALA A 365 -22.71 0.09 15.09
N GLY A 366 -23.10 1.10 14.31
CA GLY A 366 -24.50 1.40 13.97
C GLY A 366 -24.97 0.85 12.61
N ASP A 367 -24.06 0.29 11.82
CA ASP A 367 -24.39 -0.34 10.53
C ASP A 367 -25.02 -1.73 10.74
N THR A 368 -25.71 -2.24 9.71
CA THR A 368 -26.29 -3.59 9.67
C THR A 368 -25.97 -4.28 8.33
N VAL A 369 -26.21 -5.58 8.21
CA VAL A 369 -26.12 -6.27 6.90
C VAL A 369 -27.23 -5.77 5.95
N PRO A 370 -27.05 -5.83 4.62
CA PRO A 370 -28.02 -5.28 3.68
C PRO A 370 -29.37 -6.02 3.72
N GLY A 371 -30.43 -5.36 3.28
CA GLY A 371 -31.75 -5.98 3.16
C GLY A 371 -31.83 -7.11 2.11
N ALA A 372 -33.00 -7.77 2.04
CA ALA A 372 -33.28 -8.76 0.99
C ALA A 372 -33.51 -8.06 -0.36
N ALA A 373 -32.70 -8.40 -1.37
CA ALA A 373 -32.85 -7.86 -2.72
C ALA A 373 -34.06 -8.48 -3.45
N THR A 374 -34.76 -7.71 -4.28
CA THR A 374 -35.91 -8.22 -5.06
C THR A 374 -35.45 -8.78 -6.41
N LEU A 375 -35.54 -10.10 -6.60
CA LEU A 375 -34.99 -10.84 -7.74
C LEU A 375 -36.06 -11.22 -8.77
N SER A 376 -35.74 -11.02 -10.06
CA SER A 376 -36.47 -11.57 -11.20
C SER A 376 -35.54 -12.43 -12.08
N ALA A 377 -36.11 -13.46 -12.70
CA ALA A 377 -35.44 -14.36 -13.63
C ALA A 377 -36.28 -14.48 -14.92
N LYS A 378 -35.62 -14.42 -16.09
CA LYS A 378 -36.27 -14.55 -17.40
C LYS A 378 -35.40 -15.38 -18.35
N LYS A 379 -36.02 -16.05 -19.33
CA LYS A 379 -35.33 -16.71 -20.45
C LYS A 379 -34.39 -15.71 -21.13
N ALA A 380 -33.13 -16.07 -21.39
CA ALA A 380 -32.19 -15.10 -21.96
C ALA A 380 -32.59 -14.71 -23.41
N PRO A 381 -32.51 -13.41 -23.78
CA PRO A 381 -33.13 -12.92 -25.01
C PRO A 381 -32.37 -13.32 -26.28
N SER A 382 -31.03 -13.25 -26.28
CA SER A 382 -30.19 -13.32 -27.49
C SER A 382 -29.02 -14.33 -27.42
N ARG A 383 -28.84 -15.01 -26.28
CA ARG A 383 -27.81 -16.05 -26.07
C ARG A 383 -28.37 -17.13 -25.14
N PRO A 384 -27.89 -18.40 -25.16
CA PRO A 384 -28.41 -19.46 -24.30
C PRO A 384 -28.44 -19.12 -22.81
N GLY A 385 -29.34 -19.75 -22.06
CA GLY A 385 -29.41 -19.70 -20.60
C GLY A 385 -30.46 -18.76 -20.00
N VAL A 386 -30.20 -18.27 -18.79
CA VAL A 386 -31.14 -17.45 -17.98
C VAL A 386 -30.55 -16.08 -17.68
N LYS A 387 -31.36 -15.01 -17.86
CA LYS A 387 -31.04 -13.65 -17.41
C LYS A 387 -31.68 -13.39 -16.05
N LEU A 388 -30.87 -12.93 -15.10
CA LEU A 388 -31.30 -12.45 -13.78
C LEU A 388 -31.21 -10.92 -13.74
N THR A 389 -32.16 -10.29 -13.09
CA THR A 389 -32.21 -8.84 -12.82
C THR A 389 -32.81 -8.59 -11.45
N TRP A 390 -32.31 -7.62 -10.70
CA TRP A 390 -32.79 -7.33 -9.35
C TRP A 390 -32.78 -5.85 -8.99
N LEU A 391 -33.65 -5.47 -8.05
CA LEU A 391 -33.59 -4.19 -7.36
C LEU A 391 -32.58 -4.27 -6.21
N ALA A 392 -31.86 -3.18 -5.96
CA ALA A 392 -30.97 -3.07 -4.83
C ALA A 392 -31.77 -2.92 -3.52
N PRO A 393 -31.42 -3.65 -2.45
CA PRO A 393 -32.01 -3.46 -1.13
C PRO A 393 -31.40 -2.26 -0.41
N SER A 394 -31.89 -1.98 0.80
CA SER A 394 -31.22 -1.09 1.74
C SER A 394 -29.77 -1.53 1.99
N THR A 395 -28.87 -0.55 2.14
CA THR A 395 -27.44 -0.79 2.40
C THR A 395 -27.18 -1.36 3.79
N GLY A 396 -28.03 -1.04 4.78
CA GLY A 396 -27.70 -1.23 6.20
C GLY A 396 -26.65 -0.22 6.67
N GLY A 397 -26.69 1.02 6.15
CA GLY A 397 -25.66 2.04 6.34
C GLY A 397 -24.45 1.80 5.43
N SER A 398 -23.73 0.70 5.63
CA SER A 398 -22.54 0.34 4.85
C SER A 398 -22.84 0.00 3.38
N PRO A 399 -22.15 0.59 2.38
CA PRO A 399 -22.40 0.34 0.96
C PRO A 399 -22.35 -1.13 0.53
N ILE A 400 -23.26 -1.53 -0.36
CA ILE A 400 -23.30 -2.89 -0.92
C ILE A 400 -22.07 -3.11 -1.82
N THR A 401 -21.20 -4.03 -1.42
CA THR A 401 -19.95 -4.37 -2.11
C THR A 401 -20.15 -5.46 -3.16
N ALA A 402 -21.08 -6.39 -2.94
CA ALA A 402 -21.33 -7.51 -3.85
C ALA A 402 -22.76 -8.09 -3.78
N TYR A 403 -23.15 -8.81 -4.84
CA TYR A 403 -24.25 -9.77 -4.80
C TYR A 403 -23.71 -11.19 -5.02
N ARG A 404 -24.12 -12.14 -4.18
CA ARG A 404 -23.82 -13.57 -4.33
C ARG A 404 -25.01 -14.27 -4.98
N ILE A 405 -24.84 -14.81 -6.19
CA ILE A 405 -25.88 -15.53 -6.93
C ILE A 405 -25.83 -17.01 -6.54
N LEU A 406 -26.97 -17.56 -6.13
CA LEU A 406 -27.13 -18.97 -5.80
C LEU A 406 -28.22 -19.61 -6.66
N ARG A 407 -28.00 -20.85 -7.09
CA ARG A 407 -28.92 -21.66 -7.90
C ARG A 407 -29.26 -22.94 -7.14
N LEU A 408 -30.52 -23.36 -7.24
CA LEU A 408 -30.99 -24.61 -6.64
C LEU A 408 -30.36 -25.82 -7.36
N LYS A 409 -29.73 -26.72 -6.60
CA LYS A 409 -29.16 -28.00 -7.04
C LYS A 409 -29.38 -29.02 -5.93
N SER A 410 -30.03 -30.15 -6.22
CA SER A 410 -30.29 -31.24 -5.26
C SER A 410 -30.83 -30.72 -3.90
N GLY A 411 -31.93 -29.98 -3.94
CA GLY A 411 -32.58 -29.40 -2.75
C GLY A 411 -31.89 -28.17 -2.14
N THR A 412 -30.60 -27.91 -2.42
CA THR A 412 -29.82 -26.85 -1.77
C THR A 412 -29.44 -25.71 -2.72
N PHE A 413 -29.23 -24.50 -2.19
CA PHE A 413 -28.83 -23.33 -2.98
C PHE A 413 -27.30 -23.18 -3.02
N ALA A 414 -26.67 -23.69 -4.07
CA ALA A 414 -25.23 -23.58 -4.31
C ALA A 414 -24.87 -22.23 -4.95
N ARG A 415 -23.74 -21.61 -4.55
CA ARG A 415 -23.20 -20.41 -5.22
C ARG A 415 -22.81 -20.76 -6.66
N ILE A 416 -23.24 -19.95 -7.62
CA ILE A 416 -22.78 -20.02 -9.02
C ILE A 416 -21.93 -18.82 -9.44
N ALA A 417 -22.11 -17.67 -8.80
CA ALA A 417 -21.33 -16.46 -9.09
C ALA A 417 -21.32 -15.48 -7.90
N THR A 418 -20.39 -14.53 -7.95
CA THR A 418 -20.43 -13.28 -7.20
C THR A 418 -20.27 -12.15 -8.21
N VAL A 419 -21.03 -11.06 -8.08
CA VAL A 419 -20.85 -9.84 -8.89
C VAL A 419 -20.69 -8.62 -7.99
N ASN A 420 -20.05 -7.56 -8.50
CA ASN A 420 -19.89 -6.30 -7.78
C ASN A 420 -21.25 -5.63 -7.44
N GLY A 421 -21.33 -4.93 -6.32
CA GLY A 421 -22.56 -4.31 -5.79
C GLY A 421 -23.18 -3.22 -6.68
N SER A 422 -22.44 -2.67 -7.64
CA SER A 422 -23.00 -1.79 -8.69
C SER A 422 -23.81 -2.53 -9.76
N LYS A 423 -23.78 -3.87 -9.80
CA LYS A 423 -24.50 -4.68 -10.79
C LYS A 423 -25.89 -5.07 -10.28
N THR A 424 -26.90 -4.79 -11.09
CA THR A 424 -28.31 -5.19 -10.90
C THR A 424 -28.74 -6.31 -11.87
N SER A 425 -27.80 -6.97 -12.54
CA SER A 425 -28.08 -8.09 -13.45
C SER A 425 -26.92 -9.08 -13.61
N TYR A 426 -27.25 -10.30 -14.02
CA TYR A 426 -26.31 -11.40 -14.33
C TYR A 426 -26.93 -12.34 -15.39
N ARG A 427 -26.11 -13.10 -16.11
CA ARG A 427 -26.58 -14.20 -16.99
C ARG A 427 -25.93 -15.50 -16.57
N ASP A 428 -26.75 -16.49 -16.20
CA ASP A 428 -26.29 -17.87 -16.04
C ASP A 428 -26.26 -18.55 -17.43
N GLY A 429 -25.08 -18.59 -18.03
CA GLY A 429 -24.82 -19.28 -19.29
C GLY A 429 -24.48 -20.77 -19.14
N SER A 430 -24.44 -21.33 -17.92
CA SER A 430 -24.11 -22.74 -17.64
C SER A 430 -25.32 -23.67 -17.65
N THR A 431 -26.48 -23.15 -18.07
CA THR A 431 -27.77 -23.83 -18.02
C THR A 431 -28.08 -24.54 -19.35
N LYS A 432 -28.66 -25.73 -19.27
CA LYS A 432 -29.09 -26.50 -20.45
C LYS A 432 -30.46 -25.99 -20.90
N SER A 433 -30.62 -25.75 -22.20
CA SER A 433 -31.88 -25.27 -22.81
C SER A 433 -33.09 -26.13 -22.41
N GLY A 434 -34.26 -25.51 -22.34
CA GLY A 434 -35.52 -26.18 -21.99
C GLY A 434 -35.69 -26.58 -20.51
N LYS A 435 -34.62 -26.57 -19.70
CA LYS A 435 -34.71 -26.86 -18.26
C LYS A 435 -35.03 -25.60 -17.44
N THR A 436 -35.89 -25.77 -16.44
CA THR A 436 -36.18 -24.74 -15.43
C THR A 436 -35.09 -24.68 -14.37
N TYR A 437 -34.67 -23.48 -14.00
CA TYR A 437 -33.71 -23.25 -12.93
C TYR A 437 -34.25 -22.19 -11.95
N THR A 438 -34.10 -22.46 -10.65
CA THR A 438 -34.51 -21.57 -9.55
C THR A 438 -33.31 -20.94 -8.88
N TYR A 439 -33.41 -19.65 -8.57
CA TYR A 439 -32.33 -18.81 -8.06
C TYR A 439 -32.75 -18.03 -6.82
N THR A 440 -31.76 -17.68 -6.02
CA THR A 440 -31.81 -16.59 -5.02
C THR A 440 -30.52 -15.80 -5.11
N ILE A 441 -30.55 -14.51 -4.80
CA ILE A 441 -29.35 -13.70 -4.56
C ILE A 441 -29.30 -13.29 -3.09
N ARG A 442 -28.16 -12.80 -2.62
CA ARG A 442 -28.08 -11.93 -1.42
C ARG A 442 -27.09 -10.81 -1.65
N ALA A 443 -27.44 -9.62 -1.16
CA ALA A 443 -26.54 -8.48 -1.08
C ALA A 443 -25.51 -8.69 0.05
N ILE A 444 -24.35 -8.06 -0.09
CA ILE A 444 -23.23 -8.11 0.84
C ILE A 444 -22.69 -6.68 1.01
N ASN A 445 -22.41 -6.25 2.24
CA ASN A 445 -21.66 -5.03 2.56
C ASN A 445 -20.45 -5.37 3.47
N ALA A 446 -19.87 -4.38 4.16
CA ALA A 446 -18.75 -4.56 5.10
C ALA A 446 -19.08 -5.56 6.22
N LEU A 447 -20.30 -5.55 6.74
CA LEU A 447 -20.75 -6.42 7.84
C LEU A 447 -21.16 -7.83 7.36
N GLY A 448 -21.11 -8.10 6.05
CA GLY A 448 -21.35 -9.41 5.48
C GLY A 448 -22.64 -9.51 4.66
N GLY A 449 -23.13 -10.74 4.52
CA GLY A 449 -24.20 -11.07 3.58
C GLY A 449 -25.58 -11.13 4.21
N GLY A 450 -26.47 -10.24 3.76
CA GLY A 450 -27.86 -10.15 4.18
C GLY A 450 -28.73 -11.38 3.82
N PRO A 451 -30.03 -11.34 4.18
CA PRO A 451 -30.99 -12.38 3.82
C PRO A 451 -31.06 -12.63 2.31
N LYS A 452 -31.47 -13.85 1.96
CA LYS A 452 -31.73 -14.22 0.56
C LYS A 452 -32.93 -13.45 0.01
N SER A 453 -32.87 -13.13 -1.28
CA SER A 453 -34.02 -12.68 -2.06
C SER A 453 -35.19 -13.66 -2.01
N ASN A 454 -36.35 -13.21 -2.50
CA ASN A 454 -37.35 -14.12 -3.03
C ASN A 454 -36.72 -15.14 -4.00
N ARG A 455 -37.33 -16.31 -4.12
CA ARG A 455 -36.97 -17.28 -5.16
C ARG A 455 -37.47 -16.76 -6.51
N ALA A 456 -36.66 -16.90 -7.56
CA ALA A 456 -37.06 -16.62 -8.94
C ALA A 456 -36.70 -17.80 -9.84
N SER A 457 -37.61 -18.21 -10.73
CA SER A 457 -37.45 -19.37 -11.61
C SER A 457 -37.61 -18.97 -13.07
N ALA A 458 -36.85 -19.59 -13.97
CA ALA A 458 -37.02 -19.43 -15.41
C ALA A 458 -36.55 -20.66 -16.19
N VAL A 459 -37.17 -20.90 -17.35
CA VAL A 459 -36.69 -21.86 -18.37
C VAL A 459 -35.51 -21.24 -19.13
N ALA A 460 -34.44 -22.00 -19.30
CA ALA A 460 -33.26 -21.57 -20.06
C ALA A 460 -33.55 -21.46 -21.57
N ARG A 461 -32.91 -20.48 -22.25
CA ARG A 461 -32.79 -20.46 -23.72
C ARG A 461 -31.80 -21.51 -24.18
#